data_AF-A0A916FV23-F1
#
_entry.id   AF-A0A916FV23-F1
#
_cell.length_a   1.000
_cell.length_b   1.000
_cell.length_c   1.000
_cell.angle_alpha   90.00
_cell.angle_beta   90.00
_cell.angle_gamma   90.00
#
_symmetry.space_group_name_H-M   'P 1'
#
loop_
_entity.id
_entity.type
_entity.pdbx_description
1 polymer ?
#
loop_
_entity_poly.entity_id
_entity_poly.type
_entity_poly.pdbx_seq_one_letter_code
_entity_poly.pdbx_strand_id
1 'polypeptide(L)'
;MPAKQIAFSEEARRSLKAGVDAMANAVKTTLGPKGRNVALDKKFGAPTVTHDGVTVAKEIELENPYENMGAQLLKEAATKTNDVAGDGTTTATVLAQTIVTEGLKNVAAGEFRESLLQFLAIVIRGRFVNLRFDFVDATLDVLVRASAFDEGR
;
A
#
# COMPACT_ATOMS: atom_id res chain seq x y z
N MET A 1 -29.42 -13.66 12.52
CA MET A 1 -28.05 -13.46 11.99
C MET A 1 -27.76 -14.62 11.06
N PRO A 2 -27.27 -14.38 9.82
CA PRO A 2 -26.82 -15.48 8.97
C PRO A 2 -25.68 -16.27 9.65
N ALA A 3 -25.56 -17.55 9.35
CA ALA A 3 -24.52 -18.41 9.90
C ALA A 3 -23.12 -17.89 9.52
N LYS A 4 -22.16 -17.95 10.45
CA LYS A 4 -20.76 -17.56 10.17
C LYS A 4 -20.14 -18.59 9.22
N GLN A 5 -19.65 -18.14 8.08
CA GLN A 5 -18.82 -18.95 7.21
C GLN A 5 -17.39 -19.00 7.78
N ILE A 6 -16.79 -20.18 7.80
CA ILE A 6 -15.44 -20.38 8.33
C ILE A 6 -14.58 -21.00 7.23
N ALA A 7 -13.52 -20.29 6.84
CA ALA A 7 -12.52 -20.75 5.90
C ALA A 7 -11.17 -20.87 6.61
N PHE A 8 -10.36 -21.86 6.21
CA PHE A 8 -9.08 -22.16 6.85
C PHE A 8 -7.93 -22.20 5.85
N SER A 9 -6.71 -22.16 6.40
CA SER A 9 -5.50 -22.54 5.70
C SER A 9 -5.28 -21.77 4.39
N GLU A 10 -5.03 -22.48 3.29
CA GLU A 10 -4.64 -21.88 2.01
C GLU A 10 -5.79 -21.16 1.32
N GLU A 11 -6.99 -21.72 1.38
CA GLU A 11 -8.19 -21.14 0.77
C GLU A 11 -8.50 -19.76 1.39
N ALA A 12 -8.46 -19.66 2.71
CA ALA A 12 -8.65 -18.38 3.41
C ALA A 12 -7.56 -17.35 3.01
N ARG A 13 -6.29 -17.77 2.95
CA ARG A 13 -5.18 -16.89 2.54
C ARG A 13 -5.32 -16.41 1.11
N ARG A 14 -5.75 -17.29 0.20
CA ARG A 14 -5.94 -16.97 -1.22
C ARG A 14 -7.06 -15.97 -1.42
N SER A 15 -8.20 -16.16 -0.75
CA SER A 15 -9.31 -15.20 -0.80
C SER A 15 -8.94 -13.84 -0.23
N LEU A 16 -8.25 -13.80 0.92
CA LEU A 16 -7.75 -12.54 1.47
C LEU A 16 -6.79 -11.83 0.51
N LYS A 17 -5.87 -12.58 -0.12
CA LYS A 17 -4.93 -12.04 -1.12
C LYS A 17 -5.67 -11.45 -2.32
N ALA A 18 -6.68 -12.14 -2.84
CA ALA A 18 -7.49 -11.64 -3.96
C ALA A 18 -8.13 -10.29 -3.63
N GLY A 19 -8.62 -10.13 -2.39
CA GLY A 19 -9.10 -8.85 -1.86
C GLY A 19 -8.06 -7.73 -1.84
N VAL A 20 -6.89 -8.03 -1.26
CA VAL A 20 -5.74 -7.12 -1.22
C VAL A 20 -5.34 -6.70 -2.63
N ASP A 21 -5.27 -7.66 -3.56
CA ASP A 21 -4.91 -7.41 -4.95
C ASP A 21 -5.95 -6.56 -5.67
N ALA A 22 -7.25 -6.83 -5.51
CA ALA A 22 -8.31 -6.04 -6.11
C ALA A 22 -8.22 -4.57 -5.69
N MET A 23 -8.06 -4.34 -4.38
CA MET A 23 -7.92 -2.98 -3.85
C MET A 23 -6.65 -2.29 -4.36
N ALA A 24 -5.50 -2.95 -4.25
CA ALA A 24 -4.22 -2.37 -4.65
C ALA A 24 -4.14 -2.12 -6.16
N ASN A 25 -4.70 -3.01 -6.98
CA ASN A 25 -4.70 -2.86 -8.43
C ASN A 25 -5.56 -1.69 -8.89
N ALA A 26 -6.65 -1.37 -8.20
CA ALA A 26 -7.44 -0.18 -8.48
C ALA A 26 -6.68 1.09 -8.08
N VAL A 27 -6.20 1.15 -6.84
CA VAL A 27 -5.54 2.33 -6.26
C VAL A 27 -4.21 2.65 -6.95
N LYS A 28 -3.40 1.64 -7.32
CA LYS A 28 -2.10 1.88 -7.97
C LYS A 28 -2.21 2.61 -9.31
N THR A 29 -3.37 2.54 -9.99
CA THR A 29 -3.55 3.24 -11.27
C THR A 29 -3.49 4.75 -11.12
N THR A 30 -3.79 5.27 -9.93
CA THR A 30 -3.77 6.70 -9.63
C THR A 30 -2.43 7.18 -9.09
N LEU A 31 -1.40 6.33 -9.03
CA LEU A 31 -0.10 6.68 -8.44
C LEU A 31 0.70 7.63 -9.34
N GLY A 32 1.13 8.75 -8.76
CA GLY A 32 2.10 9.68 -9.35
C GLY A 32 1.51 10.66 -10.38
N PRO A 33 2.35 11.52 -10.98
CA PRO A 33 1.91 12.61 -11.86
C PRO A 33 1.32 12.14 -13.20
N LYS A 34 1.52 10.86 -13.55
CA LYS A 34 0.93 10.20 -14.73
C LYS A 34 -0.15 9.18 -14.34
N GLY A 35 -0.70 9.30 -13.14
CA GLY A 35 -1.82 8.49 -12.68
C GLY A 35 -2.99 8.57 -13.68
N ARG A 36 -3.66 7.43 -13.89
CA ARG A 36 -4.83 7.33 -14.75
C ARG A 36 -6.09 7.63 -13.96
N ASN A 37 -7.09 8.11 -14.68
CA ASN A 37 -8.41 8.32 -14.13
C ASN A 37 -9.12 7.00 -13.84
N VAL A 38 -9.79 6.94 -12.71
CA VAL A 38 -10.68 5.86 -12.30
C VAL A 38 -12.11 6.39 -12.32
N ALA A 39 -12.98 5.67 -13.03
CA ALA A 39 -14.41 5.94 -13.05
C ALA A 39 -15.10 5.15 -11.93
N LEU A 40 -15.81 5.86 -11.07
CA LEU A 40 -16.56 5.33 -9.94
C LEU A 40 -18.05 5.49 -10.25
N ASP A 41 -18.77 4.38 -10.23
CA ASP A 41 -20.21 4.40 -10.48
C ASP A 41 -20.97 5.07 -9.32
N LYS A 42 -22.12 5.66 -9.62
CA LYS A 42 -23.00 6.30 -8.64
C LYS A 42 -24.42 5.79 -8.84
N LYS A 43 -25.11 5.50 -7.73
CA LYS A 43 -26.52 5.06 -7.76
C LYS A 43 -27.46 6.02 -8.51
N PHE A 44 -27.10 7.32 -8.57
CA PHE A 44 -27.86 8.33 -9.30
C PHE A 44 -26.90 9.34 -9.94
N GLY A 45 -27.22 9.74 -11.18
CA GLY A 45 -26.46 10.75 -11.93
C GLY A 45 -25.29 10.18 -12.72
N ALA A 46 -24.35 11.05 -13.10
CA ALA A 46 -23.17 10.67 -13.86
C ALA A 46 -22.10 10.02 -12.97
N PRO A 47 -21.27 9.10 -13.51
CA PRO A 47 -20.15 8.51 -12.78
C PRO A 47 -19.14 9.57 -12.37
N THR A 48 -18.44 9.32 -11.25
CA THR A 48 -17.37 10.20 -10.78
C THR A 48 -16.05 9.75 -11.34
N VAL A 49 -15.37 10.63 -12.06
CA VAL A 49 -14.02 10.37 -12.55
C VAL A 49 -13.03 11.03 -11.60
N THR A 50 -12.16 10.23 -10.98
CA THR A 50 -11.16 10.71 -10.02
C THR A 50 -9.77 10.18 -10.33
N HIS A 51 -8.76 10.94 -9.90
CA HIS A 51 -7.35 10.55 -9.89
C HIS A 51 -6.80 10.45 -8.45
N ASP A 52 -7.68 10.53 -7.46
CA ASP A 52 -7.31 10.43 -6.05
C ASP A 52 -7.44 8.98 -5.56
N GLY A 53 -6.31 8.38 -5.21
CA GLY A 53 -6.24 7.01 -4.70
C GLY A 53 -6.97 6.82 -3.36
N VAL A 54 -7.09 7.86 -2.53
CA VAL A 54 -7.85 7.81 -1.27
C VAL A 54 -9.33 7.68 -1.56
N THR A 55 -9.85 8.47 -2.49
CA THR A 55 -11.25 8.38 -2.94
C THR A 55 -11.53 7.01 -3.56
N VAL A 56 -10.64 6.53 -4.45
CA VAL A 56 -10.79 5.19 -5.04
C VAL A 56 -10.83 4.10 -3.96
N ALA A 57 -9.90 4.14 -2.99
CA ALA A 57 -9.85 3.16 -1.91
C ALA A 57 -11.13 3.11 -1.05
N LYS A 58 -11.79 4.25 -0.85
CA LYS A 58 -13.02 4.36 -0.04
C LYS A 58 -14.21 3.66 -0.68
N GLU A 59 -14.30 3.69 -2.01
CA GLU A 59 -15.40 3.09 -2.78
C GLU A 59 -15.23 1.58 -2.99
N ILE A 60 -14.11 0.99 -2.58
CA ILE A 60 -13.86 -0.44 -2.78
C ILE A 60 -14.60 -1.27 -1.73
N GLU A 61 -15.58 -2.02 -2.22
CA GLU A 61 -16.32 -3.04 -1.50
C GLU A 61 -16.52 -4.24 -2.43
N LEU A 62 -16.16 -5.43 -1.97
CA LEU A 62 -16.21 -6.65 -2.77
C LEU A 62 -17.39 -7.53 -2.34
N GLU A 63 -18.02 -8.20 -3.30
CA GLU A 63 -19.18 -9.08 -3.03
C GLU A 63 -18.80 -10.30 -2.18
N ASN A 64 -17.62 -10.89 -2.45
CA ASN A 64 -17.13 -12.02 -1.66
C ASN A 64 -16.68 -11.53 -0.27
N PRO A 65 -17.25 -12.03 0.83
CA PRO A 65 -16.92 -11.55 2.17
C PRO A 65 -15.45 -11.73 2.58
N TYR A 66 -14.79 -12.79 2.11
CA TYR A 66 -13.38 -13.05 2.43
C TYR A 66 -12.44 -12.15 1.63
N GLU A 67 -12.74 -11.93 0.36
CA GLU A 67 -11.99 -10.97 -0.45
C GLU A 67 -12.21 -9.55 0.09
N ASN A 68 -13.46 -9.18 0.40
CA ASN A 68 -13.77 -7.88 0.98
C ASN A 68 -12.98 -7.67 2.28
N MET A 69 -12.89 -8.69 3.15
CA MET A 69 -12.08 -8.61 4.36
C MET A 69 -10.61 -8.27 4.07
N GLY A 70 -10.01 -8.89 3.04
CA GLY A 70 -8.66 -8.57 2.60
C GLY A 70 -8.51 -7.13 2.12
N ALA A 71 -9.47 -6.65 1.32
CA ALA A 71 -9.52 -5.26 0.86
C ALA A 71 -9.69 -4.27 2.02
N GLN A 72 -10.59 -4.54 2.97
CA GLN A 72 -10.83 -3.67 4.12
C GLN A 72 -9.61 -3.58 5.05
N LEU A 73 -8.87 -4.68 5.25
CA LEU A 73 -7.62 -4.68 6.02
C LEU A 73 -6.57 -3.77 5.38
N LEU A 74 -6.42 -3.83 4.06
CA LEU A 74 -5.51 -2.96 3.33
C LEU A 74 -5.96 -1.50 3.37
N LYS A 75 -7.27 -1.25 3.29
CA LYS A 75 -7.87 0.09 3.43
C LYS A 75 -7.59 0.72 4.77
N GLU A 76 -7.72 -0.04 5.85
CA GLU A 76 -7.42 0.44 7.20
C GLU A 76 -5.94 0.83 7.34
N ALA A 77 -5.03 0.00 6.83
CA ALA A 77 -3.60 0.29 6.83
C ALA A 77 -3.26 1.56 6.05
N ALA A 78 -3.84 1.71 4.85
CA ALA A 78 -3.63 2.88 4.00
C ALA A 78 -4.23 4.18 4.58
N THR A 79 -5.37 4.07 5.27
CA THR A 79 -6.03 5.20 5.95
C THR A 79 -5.16 5.71 7.11
N LYS A 80 -4.60 4.81 7.93
CA LYS A 80 -3.68 5.19 9.01
C LYS A 80 -2.44 5.92 8.49
N THR A 81 -1.91 5.53 7.32
CA THR A 81 -0.81 6.28 6.69
C THR A 81 -1.23 7.70 6.38
N ASN A 82 -2.40 7.91 5.78
CA ASN A 82 -2.92 9.23 5.49
C ASN A 82 -3.13 10.08 6.75
N ASP A 83 -3.68 9.49 7.81
CA ASP A 83 -3.99 10.21 9.05
C ASP A 83 -2.72 10.74 9.76
N VAL A 84 -1.59 10.02 9.64
CA VAL A 84 -0.32 10.41 10.26
C VAL A 84 0.53 11.27 9.34
N ALA A 85 0.64 10.91 8.06
CA ALA A 85 1.59 11.53 7.12
C ALA A 85 0.95 12.56 6.18
N GLY A 86 -0.37 12.55 6.01
CA GLY A 86 -1.11 13.42 5.09
C GLY A 86 -0.96 13.08 3.60
N ASP A 87 -0.13 12.10 3.25
CA ASP A 87 0.11 11.58 1.91
C ASP A 87 0.65 10.13 2.00
N GLY A 88 0.82 9.47 0.86
CA GLY A 88 1.49 8.17 0.76
C GLY A 88 0.54 6.98 0.84
N THR A 89 -0.78 7.19 0.89
CA THR A 89 -1.80 6.12 0.87
C THR A 89 -1.57 5.15 -0.28
N THR A 90 -1.45 5.67 -1.50
CA THR A 90 -1.24 4.86 -2.71
C THR A 90 0.08 4.07 -2.65
N THR A 91 1.15 4.71 -2.18
CA THR A 91 2.47 4.07 -2.02
C THR A 91 2.42 2.95 -0.96
N ALA A 92 1.79 3.22 0.19
CA ALA A 92 1.61 2.24 1.26
C ALA A 92 0.79 1.04 0.79
N THR A 93 -0.28 1.28 0.01
CA THR A 93 -1.10 0.22 -0.57
C THR A 93 -0.28 -0.69 -1.50
N VAL A 94 0.54 -0.12 -2.40
CA VAL A 94 1.39 -0.89 -3.32
C VAL A 94 2.48 -1.67 -2.57
N LEU A 95 3.10 -1.06 -1.57
CA LEU A 95 4.11 -1.72 -0.74
C LEU A 95 3.49 -2.90 0.04
N ALA A 96 2.34 -2.68 0.67
CA ALA A 96 1.64 -3.71 1.41
C ALA A 96 1.19 -4.88 0.51
N GLN A 97 0.70 -4.61 -0.72
CA GLN A 97 0.39 -5.67 -1.69
C GLN A 97 1.60 -6.56 -1.97
N THR A 98 2.77 -5.94 -2.15
CA THR A 98 4.03 -6.66 -2.44
C THR A 98 4.45 -7.52 -1.25
N ILE A 99 4.45 -6.95 -0.05
CA ILE A 99 4.79 -7.68 1.19
C ILE A 99 3.85 -8.86 1.43
N VAL A 100 2.54 -8.67 1.26
CA VAL A 100 1.55 -9.76 1.40
C VAL A 100 1.79 -10.84 0.36
N THR A 101 2.05 -10.47 -0.89
CA THR A 101 2.28 -11.43 -1.97
C THR A 101 3.53 -12.28 -1.72
N GLU A 102 4.67 -11.67 -1.40
CA GLU A 102 5.91 -12.40 -1.13
C GLU A 102 5.82 -13.19 0.19
N GLY A 103 5.23 -12.62 1.23
CA GLY A 103 5.01 -13.31 2.49
C GLY A 103 4.16 -14.58 2.35
N LEU A 104 3.11 -14.54 1.52
CA LEU A 104 2.28 -15.72 1.26
C LEU A 104 3.01 -16.81 0.47
N LYS A 105 3.89 -16.45 -0.47
CA LYS A 105 4.74 -17.42 -1.19
C LYS A 105 5.67 -18.16 -0.24
N ASN A 106 6.33 -17.43 0.67
CA ASN A 106 7.25 -18.02 1.65
C ASN A 106 6.52 -18.92 2.65
N VAL A 107 5.31 -18.53 3.09
CA VAL A 107 4.46 -19.40 3.93
C VAL A 107 4.07 -20.69 3.20
N ALA A 108 3.77 -20.62 1.90
CA ALA A 108 3.48 -21.82 1.10
C ALA A 108 4.72 -22.72 0.91
N ALA A 109 5.93 -22.14 0.88
CA ALA A 109 7.19 -22.87 0.83
C ALA A 109 7.60 -23.52 2.17
N GLY A 110 6.82 -23.32 3.25
CA GLY A 110 7.10 -23.90 4.57
C GLY A 110 8.11 -23.12 5.41
N GLU A 111 8.43 -21.87 5.03
CA GLU A 111 9.31 -21.01 5.82
C GLU A 111 8.62 -20.54 7.12
N PHE A 112 9.39 -20.45 8.21
CA PHE A 112 8.88 -20.12 9.54
C PHE A 112 8.26 -18.71 9.57
N ARG A 113 6.93 -18.66 9.74
CA ARG A 113 6.12 -17.43 9.73
C ARG A 113 6.59 -16.38 10.74
N GLU A 114 7.06 -16.81 11.91
CA GLU A 114 7.57 -15.92 12.96
C GLU A 114 8.93 -15.32 12.62
N SER A 115 9.86 -16.11 12.07
CA SER A 115 11.19 -15.63 11.69
C SER A 115 11.12 -14.60 10.58
N LEU A 116 10.23 -14.78 9.60
CA LEU A 116 9.98 -13.80 8.53
C LEU A 116 9.37 -12.50 9.06
N LEU A 117 8.40 -12.59 9.98
CA LEU A 117 7.80 -11.41 10.60
C LEU A 117 8.82 -10.66 11.48
N GLN A 118 9.65 -11.38 12.23
CA GLN A 118 10.72 -10.79 13.03
C GLN A 118 11.80 -10.15 12.16
N PHE A 119 12.23 -10.81 11.08
CA PHE A 119 13.18 -10.25 10.13
C PHE A 119 12.62 -8.99 9.46
N LEU A 120 11.37 -9.05 8.98
CA LEU A 120 10.70 -7.89 8.40
C LEU A 120 10.58 -6.74 9.40
N ALA A 121 10.22 -7.04 10.67
CA ALA A 121 10.18 -6.03 11.73
C ALA A 121 11.56 -5.44 12.03
N ILE A 122 12.63 -6.24 12.00
CA ILE A 122 14.02 -5.78 12.13
C ILE A 122 14.43 -4.93 10.95
N VAL A 123 14.07 -5.29 9.71
CA VAL A 123 14.39 -4.51 8.51
C VAL A 123 13.65 -3.18 8.53
N ILE A 124 12.35 -3.19 8.85
CA ILE A 124 11.51 -1.98 8.92
C ILE A 124 11.95 -1.07 10.08
N ARG A 125 12.18 -1.62 11.29
CA ARG A 125 12.70 -0.83 12.44
C ARG A 125 14.15 -0.42 12.25
N GLY A 126 14.94 -1.25 11.60
CA GLY A 126 16.37 -1.10 11.44
C GLY A 126 16.71 -0.05 10.40
N ARG A 127 16.10 -0.12 9.21
CA ARG A 127 16.28 0.81 8.09
C ARG A 127 15.18 0.60 7.04
N PHE A 128 14.01 1.21 7.21
CA PHE A 128 13.52 2.02 6.10
C PHE A 128 14.28 3.33 6.24
N VAL A 129 15.12 3.66 5.26
CA VAL A 129 15.68 5.00 4.95
C VAL A 129 15.58 5.95 6.13
N ASN A 130 16.69 6.28 6.79
CA ASN A 130 16.65 7.31 7.80
C ASN A 130 16.45 8.63 7.05
N LEU A 131 15.22 8.87 6.59
CA LEU A 131 14.80 9.90 5.65
C LEU A 131 15.25 11.27 6.14
N ARG A 132 15.39 11.42 7.46
CA ARG A 132 16.00 12.59 8.07
C ARG A 132 17.47 12.78 7.66
N PHE A 133 18.30 11.73 7.77
CA PHE A 133 19.71 11.76 7.35
C PHE A 133 19.85 11.77 5.83
N ASP A 134 19.10 10.93 5.11
CA ASP A 134 19.21 10.87 3.64
C ASP A 134 18.74 12.17 2.96
N PHE A 135 17.73 12.85 3.54
CA PHE A 135 17.29 14.17 3.08
C PHE A 135 18.27 15.29 3.50
N VAL A 136 18.85 15.20 4.70
CA VAL A 136 19.91 16.13 5.14
C VAL A 136 21.14 16.00 4.25
N ASP A 137 21.59 14.79 3.94
CA ASP A 137 22.73 14.53 3.05
C ASP A 137 22.45 15.00 1.62
N ALA A 138 21.26 14.71 1.08
CA ALA A 138 20.86 15.23 -0.24
C ALA A 138 20.78 16.77 -0.27
N THR A 139 20.29 17.40 0.80
CA THR A 139 20.21 18.86 0.92
C THR A 139 21.62 19.47 1.04
N LEU A 140 22.51 18.85 1.83
CA LEU A 140 23.90 19.27 1.96
C LEU A 140 24.64 19.14 0.62
N ASP A 141 24.44 18.04 -0.12
CA ASP A 141 25.08 17.84 -1.41
C ASP A 141 24.62 18.89 -2.44
N VAL A 142 23.33 19.27 -2.43
CA VAL A 142 22.82 20.39 -3.24
C VAL A 142 23.46 21.72 -2.83
N LEU A 143 23.56 22.01 -1.53
CA LEU A 143 24.15 23.26 -1.03
C LEU A 143 25.65 23.36 -1.34
N VAL A 144 26.40 22.28 -1.16
CA VAL A 144 27.84 22.21 -1.47
C VAL A 144 28.10 22.37 -2.97
N ARG A 145 27.26 21.76 -3.82
CA ARG A 145 27.37 21.93 -5.28
C ARG A 145 26.94 23.32 -5.74
N ALA A 146 25.96 23.93 -5.08
CA ALA A 146 25.57 25.30 -5.35
C ALA A 146 26.66 26.30 -4.96
N SER A 147 27.33 26.10 -3.80
CA SER A 147 28.47 26.95 -3.41
C SER A 147 29.68 26.78 -4.33
N ALA A 148 29.88 25.58 -4.90
CA ALA A 148 30.94 25.35 -5.89
C ALA A 148 30.69 26.08 -7.23
N PHE A 149 29.42 26.42 -7.53
CA PHE A 149 29.06 27.20 -8.72
C PHE A 149 29.32 28.71 -8.56
N ASP A 150 29.24 29.23 -7.33
CA ASP A 150 29.53 30.65 -7.04
C ASP A 150 31.05 30.96 -6.99
N GLU A 151 31.91 29.96 -6.81
CA GLU A 151 33.37 30.14 -6.70
C GLU A 151 34.17 30.05 -8.03
N GLY A 152 33.51 29.95 -9.18
CA GLY A 152 34.15 30.22 -10.48
C GLY A 152 35.30 29.30 -10.89
N ARG A 153 34.97 28.05 -11.24
CA ARG A 153 35.67 27.29 -12.28
C ARG A 153 34.69 26.69 -13.27
#